data_AF-A0A7T0KEG3-F1
#
_entry.id   AF-A0A7T0KEG3-F1
#
_cell.length_a   1.000
_cell.length_b   1.000
_cell.length_c   1.000
_cell.angle_alpha   90.00
_cell.angle_beta   90.00
_cell.angle_gamma   90.00
#
_symmetry.space_group_name_H-M   'P 1'
#
loop_
_entity.id
_entity.type
_entity.pdbx_description
1 polymer ?
#
loop_
_entity_poly.entity_id
_entity_poly.type
_entity_poly.pdbx_seq_one_letter_code
_entity_poly.pdbx_strand_id
1 'polypeptide(L)' 'MHSDPREGLWDPQRPAQPRKRALPKSRVSLTLWAMFALILIAALVGLIA' A
#
# COMPACT_ATOMS: atom_id res chain seq x y z
N MET A 1 11.11 12.65 -38.27
CA MET A 1 10.63 12.27 -36.92
C MET A 1 9.81 13.43 -36.40
N HIS A 2 8.48 13.37 -36.57
CA HIS A 2 7.58 14.40 -36.07
C HIS A 2 7.05 13.88 -34.73
N SER A 3 7.64 14.34 -33.62
CA SER A 3 7.09 14.09 -32.29
C SER A 3 5.76 14.82 -32.24
N ASP A 4 4.66 14.09 -32.00
CA ASP A 4 3.34 14.68 -32.00
C ASP A 4 3.29 15.77 -30.90
N PRO A 5 2.99 17.05 -31.23
CA PRO A 5 2.98 18.15 -30.26
C PRO A 5 1.96 17.95 -29.13
N ARG A 6 1.11 16.91 -29.22
CA ARG A 6 0.09 16.55 -28.24
C ARG A 6 0.54 15.50 -27.22
N GLU A 7 1.78 15.01 -27.28
CA GLU A 7 2.31 13.98 -26.36
C GLU A 7 2.38 14.41 -24.88
N GLY A 8 2.26 15.70 -24.58
CA GLY A 8 2.17 16.24 -23.21
C GLY A 8 0.77 16.67 -22.77
N LEU A 9 -0.25 16.59 -23.65
CA LEU A 9 -1.59 17.04 -23.32
C LEU A 9 -2.30 15.98 -22.49
N TRP A 10 -2.66 16.32 -21.26
CA TRP A 10 -3.49 15.47 -20.42
C TRP A 10 -4.84 15.22 -21.10
N ASP A 11 -5.11 13.96 -21.43
CA ASP A 11 -6.33 13.55 -22.13
C ASP A 11 -7.31 12.88 -21.14
N PRO A 12 -8.47 13.48 -20.88
CA PRO A 12 -9.47 12.96 -19.95
C PRO A 12 -10.17 11.69 -20.44
N GLN A 13 -10.09 11.36 -21.74
CA GLN A 13 -10.64 10.11 -22.29
C GLN A 13 -9.65 8.94 -22.19
N ARG A 14 -8.41 9.16 -21.76
CA ARG A 14 -7.50 8.05 -21.48
C ARG A 14 -8.06 7.26 -20.30
N PRO A 15 -8.23 5.93 -20.43
CA PRO A 15 -8.63 5.11 -19.29
C PRO A 15 -7.64 5.38 -18.16
N ALA A 16 -8.16 5.78 -17.00
CA ALA A 16 -7.35 6.02 -15.82
C ALA A 16 -6.60 4.73 -15.51
N GLN A 17 -5.34 4.64 -15.96
CA GLN A 17 -4.51 3.49 -15.65
C GLN A 17 -4.51 3.35 -14.13
N PRO A 18 -4.73 2.15 -13.59
CA PRO A 18 -4.73 1.96 -12.15
C PRO A 18 -3.40 2.48 -11.63
N ARG A 19 -3.43 3.64 -10.96
CA ARG A 19 -2.24 4.23 -10.37
C ARG A 19 -1.64 3.13 -9.51
N LYS A 20 -0.41 2.72 -9.84
CA LYS A 20 0.36 1.73 -9.07
C LYS A 20 0.69 2.31 -7.69
N ARG A 21 -0.32 2.57 -6.86
CA ARG A 21 -0.20 2.74 -5.42
C ARG A 21 0.00 1.36 -4.84
N ALA A 22 1.13 0.75 -5.17
CA ALA A 22 1.54 -0.52 -4.60
C ALA A 22 2.83 -0.28 -3.83
N LEU A 23 2.76 0.56 -2.78
CA LEU A 23 3.61 0.27 -1.63
C LEU A 23 3.18 -1.13 -1.18
N PRO A 24 4.10 -2.10 -1.07
CA PRO A 24 3.75 -3.50 -0.86
C PRO A 24 2.99 -3.64 0.46
N LYS A 25 1.65 -3.63 0.38
CA LYS A 25 0.73 -3.76 1.52
C LYS A 25 1.06 -5.01 2.34
N SER A 26 1.57 -6.04 1.66
CA SER A 26 2.03 -7.31 2.21
C SER A 26 3.02 -7.17 3.38
N ARG A 27 4.11 -6.43 3.21
CA ARG A 27 5.18 -6.36 4.24
C ARG A 27 4.70 -5.57 5.46
N VAL A 28 4.09 -4.41 5.23
CA VAL A 28 3.59 -3.54 6.31
C VAL A 28 2.45 -4.21 7.07
N SER A 29 1.54 -4.89 6.38
CA SER A 29 0.44 -5.60 7.03
C SER A 29 0.94 -6.75 7.91
N LEU A 30 1.94 -7.51 7.45
CA LEU A 30 2.52 -8.60 8.24
C LEU A 30 3.16 -8.08 9.53
N THR A 31 4.00 -7.05 9.43
CA THR A 31 4.65 -6.44 10.60
C THR A 31 3.63 -5.87 11.57
N LEU A 32 2.57 -5.21 11.06
CA LEU A 32 1.53 -4.64 11.89
C LEU A 32 0.75 -5.73 12.65
N TRP A 33 0.36 -6.80 11.96
CA TRP A 33 -0.30 -7.95 12.58
C TRP A 33 0.59 -8.63 13.62
N ALA A 34 1.89 -8.80 13.34
CA ALA A 34 2.84 -9.38 14.29
C ALA A 34 2.97 -8.54 15.56
N MET A 35 3.02 -7.21 15.44
CA MET A 35 3.08 -6.30 16.59
C MET A 35 1.84 -6.44 17.48
N PHE A 36 0.63 -6.45 16.88
CA PHE A 36 -0.61 -6.64 17.63
C PHE A 36 -0.67 -8.01 18.32
N ALA A 37 -0.26 -9.07 17.64
CA ALA A 37 -0.23 -10.42 18.21
C ALA A 37 0.72 -10.49 19.43
N LEU A 38 1.92 -9.92 19.32
CA LEU A 38 2.88 -9.88 20.44
C LEU A 38 2.34 -9.11 21.64
N ILE A 39 1.72 -7.94 21.42
CA ILE A 39 1.13 -7.13 22.48
C ILE A 39 -0.02 -7.89 23.17
N LEU A 40 -0.90 -8.52 22.38
CA LEU A 40 -2.02 -9.31 22.91
C LEU A 40 -1.53 -10.48 23.77
N ILE A 41 -0.52 -11.23 23.32
CA ILE A 41 0.05 -12.35 24.07
C ILE A 41 0.67 -11.84 25.38
N ALA A 42 1.51 -10.80 25.32
CA ALA A 42 2.15 -10.25 26.51
C ALA A 42 1.13 -9.72 27.52
N ALA A 43 0.08 -9.04 27.05
CA ALA A 43 -1.00 -8.55 27.91
C ALA A 43 -1.81 -9.68 28.55
N LEU A 44 -2.12 -10.75 27.80
CA LEU A 44 -2.81 -11.91 28.36
C LEU A 44 -1.97 -12.64 29.40
N VAL A 45 -0.68 -12.84 29.11
CA VAL A 45 0.27 -13.47 30.03
C VAL A 45 0.41 -12.64 31.31
N GLY A 46 0.58 -11.32 31.18
CA GLY A 46 0.66 -10.42 32.34
C GLY A 46 -0.66 -10.22 33.10
N LEU A 47 -1.80 -10.59 32.51
CA LEU A 47 -3.10 -10.58 33.19
C LEU A 47 -3.34 -11.86 34.01
N ILE A 48 -2.77 -12.98 33.56
CA ILE A 48 -2.92 -14.30 34.21
C ILE A 48 -1.82 -14.55 35.25
N ALA A 49 -0.63 -13.94 35.08
CA ALA A 49 0.50 -14.01 36.01
C ALA A 49 0.36 -13.01 37.17
#